data_AF-A0A2P2QWH2-F1
#
_entry.id   AF-A0A2P2QWH2-F1
#
_cell.length_a   1.000
_cell.length_b   1.000
_cell.length_c   1.000
_cell.angle_alpha   90.00
_cell.angle_beta   90.00
_cell.angle_gamma   90.00
#
_symmetry.space_group_name_H-M   'P 1'
#
loop_
_entity.id
_entity.type
_entity.pdbx_description
1 polymer ?
#
loop_
_entity_poly.entity_id
_entity_poly.type
_entity_poly.pdbx_seq_one_letter_code
_entity_poly.pdbx_strand_id
1 'polypeptide(L)'
;MDDKYVADVQRIMGTTKLSLPLVFIRGKLVGGAQKIIELFEDGELEELVAGLPPVDCGACHLCGGLRFVVCEACNGSHKIYVDKYGFQICSTCNVNGLIRCPSCFPLRRLRMSYSYALP
;
A
#
# COMPACT_ATOMS: atom_id res chain seq x y z
N MET A 1 0.17 -13.86 -1.03
CA MET A 1 1.48 -13.89 -1.70
C MET A 1 1.67 -15.32 -2.17
N ASP A 2 1.99 -15.52 -3.44
CA ASP A 2 2.14 -16.86 -4.02
C ASP A 2 3.50 -17.45 -3.63
N ASP A 3 3.56 -18.76 -3.34
CA ASP A 3 4.78 -19.46 -2.93
C ASP A 3 5.86 -19.38 -4.02
N LYS A 4 5.42 -19.39 -5.28
CA LYS A 4 6.31 -19.22 -6.44
C LYS A 4 7.02 -17.86 -6.43
N TYR A 5 6.30 -16.79 -6.07
CA TYR A 5 6.89 -15.45 -5.99
C TYR A 5 7.95 -15.38 -4.88
N VAL A 6 7.68 -15.96 -3.71
CA VAL A 6 8.65 -16.00 -2.61
C VAL A 6 9.91 -16.74 -3.01
N ALA A 7 9.77 -17.90 -3.67
CA ALA A 7 10.90 -18.68 -4.16
C ALA A 7 11.76 -17.92 -5.19
N ASP A 8 11.12 -17.21 -6.12
CA ASP A 8 11.82 -16.38 -7.11
C ASP A 8 12.62 -15.25 -6.44
N VAL A 9 12.04 -14.59 -5.44
CA VAL A 9 12.72 -13.52 -4.70
C VAL A 9 13.86 -14.07 -3.85
N GLN A 10 13.68 -15.20 -3.15
CA GLN A 10 14.75 -15.85 -2.40
C GLN A 10 15.92 -16.25 -3.30
N ARG A 11 15.63 -16.75 -4.51
CA ARG A 11 16.63 -17.07 -5.52
C ARG A 11 17.40 -15.83 -5.98
N ILE A 12 16.73 -14.69 -6.20
CA ILE A 12 17.38 -13.42 -6.55
C ILE A 12 18.23 -12.89 -5.39
N MET A 13 17.77 -13.03 -4.15
CA MET A 13 18.48 -12.53 -2.96
C MET A 13 19.65 -13.41 -2.51
N GLY A 14 19.67 -14.68 -2.91
CA GLY A 14 20.61 -15.66 -2.34
C GLY A 14 20.38 -15.95 -0.85
N THR A 15 19.22 -15.56 -0.30
CA THR A 15 18.83 -15.85 1.09
C THR A 15 17.40 -16.34 1.16
N THR A 16 17.16 -17.30 2.06
CA THR A 16 15.82 -17.81 2.37
C THR A 16 15.08 -16.91 3.36
N LYS A 17 15.79 -16.04 4.07
CA LYS A 17 15.22 -15.15 5.09
C LYS A 17 14.92 -13.79 4.47
N LEU A 18 13.68 -13.61 4.02
CA LEU A 18 13.17 -12.33 3.55
C LEU A 18 12.53 -11.58 4.72
N SER A 19 12.97 -10.35 4.98
CA SER A 19 12.27 -9.42 5.86
C SER A 19 11.47 -8.44 5.01
N LEU A 20 10.16 -8.34 5.28
CA LEU A 20 9.32 -7.33 4.65
C LEU A 20 9.49 -5.98 5.35
N PRO A 21 9.31 -4.86 4.62
CA PRO A 21 9.08 -4.76 3.18
C PRO A 21 10.34 -5.07 2.36
N LEU A 22 10.18 -5.61 1.14
CA LEU A 22 11.24 -5.73 0.14
C LEU A 22 11.06 -4.65 -0.92
N VAL A 23 12.07 -3.81 -1.10
CA VAL A 23 11.99 -2.62 -1.97
C VAL A 23 12.75 -2.86 -3.25
N PHE A 24 12.07 -2.64 -4.37
CA PHE A 24 12.65 -2.69 -5.71
C PHE A 24 12.60 -1.31 -6.34
N ILE A 25 13.71 -0.87 -6.92
CA ILE A 25 13.78 0.37 -7.71
C ILE A 25 14.19 -0.02 -9.12
N ARG A 26 13.39 0.38 -10.13
CA ARG A 26 13.62 0.06 -11.55
C ARG A 26 13.82 -1.43 -11.82
N GLY A 27 13.05 -2.27 -11.13
CA GLY A 27 13.12 -3.73 -11.27
C GLY A 27 14.30 -4.40 -10.56
N LYS A 28 15.18 -3.63 -9.90
CA LYS A 28 16.29 -4.16 -9.10
C LYS A 28 15.93 -4.16 -7.62
N LEU A 29 16.23 -5.24 -6.93
CA LEU A 29 16.04 -5.36 -5.49
C LEU A 29 17.09 -4.53 -4.76
N VAL A 30 16.63 -3.57 -3.97
CA VAL A 30 17.49 -2.66 -3.21
C VAL A 30 17.69 -3.17 -1.79
N GLY A 31 16.65 -3.71 -1.16
CA GLY A 31 16.78 -4.36 0.14
C GLY A 31 15.51 -4.30 0.99
N GLY A 32 15.67 -4.67 2.27
CA GLY A 32 14.63 -4.56 3.28
C GLY A 32 14.56 -3.17 3.92
N ALA A 33 13.63 -2.94 4.86
CA ALA A 33 13.48 -1.65 5.56
C ALA A 33 14.80 -1.11 6.12
N GLN A 34 15.59 -1.93 6.80
CA GLN A 34 16.85 -1.50 7.40
C GLN A 34 17.83 -0.95 6.36
N LYS A 35 17.98 -1.64 5.22
CA LYS A 35 18.89 -1.20 4.16
C LYS A 35 18.44 0.11 3.52
N ILE A 36 17.13 0.32 3.40
CA ILE A 36 16.58 1.58 2.87
C ILE A 36 16.83 2.75 3.83
N ILE A 37 16.75 2.51 5.14
CA ILE A 37 17.09 3.52 6.15
C ILE A 37 18.56 3.90 6.05
N GLU A 38 19.47 2.91 5.99
CA GLU A 38 20.92 3.16 5.80
C GLU A 38 21.18 3.99 4.53
N LEU A 39 20.61 3.59 3.38
CA LEU A 39 20.77 4.32 2.12
C LEU A 39 20.23 5.76 2.20
N PHE A 40 19.17 6.00 2.98
CA PHE A 40 18.63 7.34 3.19
C PHE A 40 19.57 8.19 4.04
N GLU A 41 20.13 7.61 5.11
CA GLU A 41 21.07 8.28 6.01
C GLU A 41 22.41 8.59 5.32
N ASP A 42 22.87 7.71 4.45
CA ASP A 42 24.11 7.87 3.66
C ASP A 42 23.92 8.80 2.44
N GLY A 43 22.68 9.21 2.13
CA GLY A 43 22.34 10.03 0.97
C GLY A 43 22.29 9.28 -0.38
N GLU A 44 22.68 8.00 -0.42
CA GLU A 44 22.69 7.16 -1.63
C GLU A 44 21.28 6.86 -2.17
N LEU A 45 20.25 6.92 -1.32
CA LEU A 45 18.87 6.67 -1.74
C LEU A 45 18.41 7.70 -2.78
N GLU A 46 18.87 8.95 -2.67
CA GLU A 46 18.52 10.02 -3.62
C GLU A 46 19.01 9.70 -5.03
N GLU A 47 20.22 9.17 -5.16
CA GLU A 47 20.78 8.75 -6.46
C GLU A 47 20.02 7.57 -7.06
N LEU A 48 19.59 6.61 -6.23
CA LEU A 48 18.82 5.46 -6.69
C LEU A 48 17.45 5.87 -7.25
N VAL A 49 16.80 6.86 -6.61
CA VAL A 49 15.49 7.37 -7.06
C VAL A 49 15.61 8.48 -8.11
N ALA A 50 16.81 9.00 -8.35
CA ALA A 50 17.05 10.06 -9.33
C ALA A 50 16.56 9.63 -10.71
N GLY A 51 15.66 10.43 -11.31
CA GLY A 51 15.02 10.15 -12.60
C GLY A 51 13.77 9.28 -12.54
N LEU A 52 13.24 8.98 -11.35
CA LEU A 52 11.82 8.63 -11.22
C LEU A 52 10.97 9.89 -11.45
N PRO A 53 9.77 9.76 -12.03
CA PRO A 53 8.88 10.90 -12.20
C PRO A 53 8.55 11.51 -10.84
N PRO A 54 8.65 12.84 -10.67
CA PRO A 54 8.28 13.48 -9.42
C PRO A 54 6.78 13.30 -9.18
N VAL A 55 6.40 13.33 -7.90
CA VAL A 55 4.99 13.39 -7.53
C VAL A 55 4.42 14.70 -8.07
N ASP A 56 3.29 14.61 -8.78
CA ASP A 56 2.58 15.79 -9.28
C ASP A 56 2.23 16.73 -8.13
N CYS A 57 2.60 18.01 -8.22
CA CYS A 57 2.31 19.01 -7.20
C CYS A 57 0.80 19.20 -6.96
N GLY A 58 -0.06 18.82 -7.91
CA GLY A 58 -1.51 18.78 -7.76
C GLY A 58 -2.06 17.50 -7.13
N ALA A 59 -1.20 16.54 -6.78
CA ALA A 59 -1.64 15.27 -6.22
C ALA A 59 -2.29 15.45 -4.84
N CYS A 60 -3.29 14.63 -4.57
CA CYS A 60 -3.94 14.62 -3.26
C CYS A 60 -2.92 14.25 -2.16
N HIS A 61 -2.78 15.12 -1.15
CA HIS A 61 -1.84 14.93 -0.02
C HIS A 61 -1.96 13.59 0.70
N LEU A 62 -3.15 12.96 0.67
CA LEU A 62 -3.41 11.71 1.37
C LEU A 62 -3.08 10.46 0.54
N CYS A 63 -3.38 10.45 -0.76
CA CYS A 63 -3.17 9.27 -1.61
C CYS A 63 -2.08 9.43 -2.67
N GLY A 64 -1.41 10.58 -2.73
CA GLY A 64 -0.38 10.85 -3.75
C GLY A 64 -0.91 10.77 -5.18
N GLY A 65 -2.21 11.00 -5.40
CA GLY A 65 -2.87 10.87 -6.72
C GLY A 65 -3.34 9.46 -7.07
N LEU A 66 -3.05 8.44 -6.25
CA LEU A 66 -3.42 7.04 -6.48
C LEU A 66 -4.91 6.75 -6.27
N ARG A 67 -5.66 7.69 -5.66
CA ARG A 67 -7.11 7.61 -5.38
C ARG A 67 -7.54 6.51 -4.40
N PHE A 68 -6.61 5.73 -3.88
CA PHE A 68 -6.81 4.70 -2.88
C PHE A 68 -5.81 4.84 -1.72
N VAL A 69 -6.21 4.38 -0.54
CA VAL A 69 -5.35 4.32 0.66
C VAL A 69 -5.55 2.98 1.38
N VAL A 70 -4.60 2.62 2.24
CA VAL A 70 -4.66 1.40 3.05
C VAL A 70 -5.89 1.43 3.95
N CYS A 71 -6.63 0.33 4.00
CA CYS A 71 -7.76 0.18 4.91
C CYS A 71 -7.27 0.09 6.35
N GLU A 72 -7.67 1.05 7.18
CA GLU A 72 -7.34 1.08 8.60
C GLU A 72 -8.03 -0.05 9.39
N ALA A 73 -9.22 -0.48 8.96
CA ALA A 73 -9.98 -1.53 9.66
C ALA A 73 -9.30 -2.91 9.61
N CYS A 74 -8.53 -3.20 8.55
CA CYS A 74 -7.84 -4.48 8.37
C CYS A 74 -6.32 -4.33 8.18
N ASN A 75 -5.78 -3.12 8.33
CA ASN A 75 -4.38 -2.78 8.06
C ASN A 75 -3.88 -3.32 6.71
N GLY A 76 -4.71 -3.20 5.66
CA GLY A 76 -4.37 -3.67 4.31
C GLY A 76 -4.38 -5.19 4.09
N SER A 77 -4.60 -6.01 5.11
CA SER A 77 -4.57 -7.48 4.97
C SER A 77 -5.81 -8.09 4.31
N HIS A 78 -6.89 -7.29 4.16
CA HIS A 78 -8.23 -7.74 3.78
C HIS A 78 -8.81 -8.83 4.72
N LYS A 79 -8.20 -9.03 5.89
CA LYS A 79 -8.60 -10.02 6.91
C LYS A 79 -8.67 -9.37 8.28
N ILE A 80 -9.66 -9.75 9.07
CA ILE A 80 -9.85 -9.29 10.46
C ILE A 80 -10.04 -10.53 11.33
N TYR A 81 -9.31 -10.62 12.42
CA TYR A 81 -9.49 -11.70 13.38
C TYR A 81 -10.58 -11.33 14.40
N VAL A 82 -11.54 -12.24 14.59
CA VAL A 82 -12.61 -12.09 15.57
C VAL A 82 -12.55 -13.32 16.47
N ASP A 83 -12.27 -13.14 17.77
CA ASP A 83 -11.94 -14.22 18.73
C ASP A 83 -12.78 -15.51 18.56
N LYS A 84 -14.11 -15.36 18.52
CA LYS A 84 -15.04 -16.51 18.44
C LYS A 84 -15.32 -17.03 17.03
N TYR A 85 -14.89 -16.30 16.00
CA TYR A 85 -15.24 -16.58 14.60
C TYR A 85 -14.03 -16.71 13.67
N GLY A 86 -12.80 -16.58 14.20
CA GLY A 86 -11.57 -16.66 13.43
C GLY A 86 -11.37 -15.50 12.47
N PHE A 87 -10.61 -15.74 11.38
CA PHE A 87 -10.38 -14.74 10.35
C PHE A 87 -11.60 -14.54 9.45
N GLN A 88 -12.08 -13.32 9.37
CA GLN A 88 -13.12 -12.88 8.44
C GLN A 88 -12.57 -11.93 7.39
N ILE A 89 -13.24 -11.85 6.26
CA ILE A 89 -12.91 -10.92 5.18
C ILE A 89 -13.36 -9.51 5.59
N CYS A 90 -12.49 -8.52 5.39
CA CYS A 90 -12.86 -7.13 5.63
C CYS A 90 -13.88 -6.67 4.59
N SER A 91 -15.06 -6.23 5.04
CA SER A 91 -16.14 -5.75 4.18
C SER A 91 -15.99 -4.30 3.71
N THR A 92 -15.04 -3.56 4.27
CA THR A 92 -14.85 -2.12 4.00
C THR A 92 -13.93 -1.84 2.82
N CYS A 93 -13.05 -2.79 2.45
CA CYS A 93 -12.01 -2.60 1.45
C CYS A 93 -12.12 -3.59 0.29
N ASN A 94 -11.40 -3.31 -0.80
CA ASN A 94 -11.28 -4.26 -1.90
C ASN A 94 -10.36 -5.44 -1.53
N VAL A 95 -10.21 -6.41 -2.43
CA VAL A 95 -9.37 -7.61 -2.24
C VAL A 95 -7.91 -7.34 -1.92
N ASN A 96 -7.41 -6.12 -2.21
CA ASN A 96 -6.05 -5.68 -1.91
C ASN A 96 -5.94 -4.95 -0.56
N GLY A 97 -7.02 -4.88 0.22
CA GLY A 97 -7.02 -4.17 1.48
C GLY A 97 -7.05 -2.64 1.33
N LEU A 98 -7.51 -2.11 0.19
CA LEU A 98 -7.52 -0.67 -0.09
C LEU A 98 -8.95 -0.10 -0.08
N ILE A 99 -9.08 1.13 0.41
CA ILE A 99 -10.31 1.93 0.35
C ILE A 99 -10.13 3.13 -0.58
N ARG A 100 -11.23 3.69 -1.08
CA ARG A 100 -11.18 4.96 -1.84
C ARG A 100 -10.69 6.08 -0.93
N CYS A 101 -9.81 6.93 -1.44
CA CYS A 101 -9.27 8.07 -0.70
C CYS A 101 -10.41 9.01 -0.24
N PRO A 102 -10.61 9.22 1.08
CA PRO A 102 -11.67 10.08 1.59
C PRO A 102 -11.53 11.55 1.15
N SER A 103 -10.30 12.02 0.93
CA SER A 103 -10.01 13.38 0.46
C SER A 103 -10.37 13.56 -1.03
N CYS A 104 -10.23 12.51 -1.86
CA CYS A 104 -10.66 12.54 -3.26
C CYS A 104 -12.16 12.29 -3.42
N PHE A 105 -12.75 11.47 -2.54
CA PHE A 105 -14.15 11.06 -2.59
C PHE A 105 -14.84 11.30 -1.23
N PRO A 106 -15.07 12.56 -0.84
CA PRO A 106 -15.70 12.86 0.44
C PRO A 106 -17.11 12.27 0.48
N LEU A 107 -17.39 11.46 1.50
CA LEU A 107 -18.67 10.77 1.74
C LEU A 107 -19.90 11.71 1.78
N ARG A 108 -19.68 13.03 1.89
CA ARG A 108 -20.74 14.06 1.91
C ARG A 108 -21.48 14.23 0.58
N ARG A 109 -20.93 13.84 -0.58
CA ARG A 109 -21.68 13.92 -1.86
C ARG A 109 -22.71 12.80 -2.06
N LEU A 110 -22.62 11.70 -1.32
CA LEU A 110 -23.56 10.58 -1.44
C LEU A 110 -24.77 10.69 -0.49
N ARG A 111 -24.69 11.51 0.57
CA ARG A 111 -25.86 11.76 1.45
C ARG A 111 -26.80 12.87 0.94
N MET A 112 -26.32 13.80 0.11
CA MET A 112 -27.18 14.85 -0.47
C MET A 112 -28.02 14.38 -1.67
N SER A 113 -27.70 13.24 -2.30
CA SER A 113 -28.52 12.67 -3.39
C SER A 113 -29.66 11.77 -2.90
N TYR A 114 -29.59 11.27 -1.65
CA TYR A 114 -30.66 10.46 -1.05
C TYR A 114 -31.65 11.26 -0.18
N SER A 115 -31.39 12.55 0.06
CA SER A 115 -32.27 13.39 0.88
C SER A 115 -33.35 14.13 0.07
N TYR A 116 -33.36 14.00 -1.26
CA TYR A 116 -34.38 14.57 -2.16
C TYR A 116 -35.19 13.50 -2.93
N ALA A 117 -35.13 12.24 -2.50
CA ALA A 117 -35.87 11.15 -3.12
C ALA A 117 -36.53 10.29 -2.04
N LEU A 118 -37.54 10.83 -1.37
CA LEU A 118 -38.66 10.07 -0.82
C LEU A 118 -39.94 10.93 -0.98
N PRO A 119 -41.08 10.31 -1.33
CA PRO A 119 -42.31 10.99 -1.72
C PRO A 119 -42.99 11.75 -0.58
#